data_AF-A0A6A4SPK2-F1
#
_entry.id   AF-A0A6A4SPK2-F1
#
_cell.length_a   1.000
_cell.length_b   1.000
_cell.length_c   1.000
_cell.angle_alpha   90.00
_cell.angle_beta   90.00
_cell.angle_gamma   90.00
#
_symmetry.space_group_name_H-M   'P 1'
#
loop_
_entity.id
_entity.type
_entity.pdbx_description
1 polymer ?
#
loop_
_entity_poly.entity_id
_entity_poly.type
_entity_poly.pdbx_seq_one_letter_code
_entity_poly.pdbx_strand_id
1 'polypeptide(L)'
;MRLAIPSPPLPRVELHFENDVACLRFRGEMVKVNRGHFSKLELLYRYSCIDDPRFEKFLSRVWCLLKRYQVMFGSGANEGTGLQGALPVTVFEALHRQFGVSFECFASPLNCYFKQFCSAFPDSDGFFGSRGHFLAFSPVSGSFEANPPFCEELMEAMVKHFEELLVQSSEPLSFIVIVPEWRDPVTPALTRMEASKFLRHQLSVPAYEHEYRSGSQHICKREEMYYRAVHGTALLFLQNDAGFAKWAPTPERLAELTAAYRPISSRTSSLSSPGPAHTVPGDKDSVPKASEKTQGTAECKYSLRPVCGQAAASLK
;
A
#
# COMPACT_ATOMS: atom_id res chain seq x y z
N MET A 1 -17.69 -9.07 -1.63
CA MET A 1 -18.18 -10.14 -2.53
C MET A 1 -18.75 -11.26 -1.67
N ARG A 2 -19.74 -12.04 -2.13
CA ARG A 2 -20.34 -13.17 -1.38
C ARG A 2 -20.30 -14.44 -2.22
N LEU A 3 -19.87 -15.54 -1.61
CA LEU A 3 -19.90 -16.84 -2.27
C LEU A 3 -21.32 -17.40 -2.22
N ALA A 4 -21.80 -17.91 -3.36
CA ALA A 4 -23.14 -18.51 -3.45
C ALA A 4 -23.22 -19.85 -2.70
N ILE A 5 -22.13 -20.59 -2.67
CA ILE A 5 -22.05 -21.89 -2.01
C ILE A 5 -21.68 -21.69 -0.53
N PRO A 6 -22.45 -22.25 0.42
CA PRO A 6 -22.10 -22.20 1.84
C PRO A 6 -20.73 -22.81 2.11
N SER A 7 -19.96 -22.18 3.00
CA SER A 7 -18.67 -22.70 3.43
C SER A 7 -18.86 -24.05 4.14
N PRO A 8 -18.13 -25.11 3.76
CA PRO A 8 -18.16 -26.36 4.49
C PRO A 8 -17.55 -26.18 5.90
N PRO A 9 -17.72 -27.17 6.80
CA PRO A 9 -16.92 -27.25 8.02
C PRO A 9 -15.43 -27.20 7.65
N LEU A 10 -14.68 -26.29 8.28
CA LEU A 10 -13.26 -26.12 8.01
C LEU A 10 -12.42 -26.91 9.01
N PRO A 11 -11.28 -27.46 8.57
CA PRO A 11 -10.41 -28.18 9.48
C PRO A 11 -9.78 -27.23 10.51
N ARG A 12 -9.43 -27.78 11.68
CA ARG A 12 -8.74 -27.04 12.72
C ARG A 12 -7.35 -26.61 12.25
N VAL A 13 -7.03 -25.33 12.48
CA VAL A 13 -5.70 -24.75 12.32
C VAL A 13 -5.17 -24.41 13.71
N GLU A 14 -3.91 -24.77 13.96
CA GLU A 14 -3.21 -24.42 15.19
C GLU A 14 -2.63 -23.02 15.08
N LEU A 15 -2.74 -22.25 16.16
CA LEU A 15 -2.16 -20.91 16.27
C LEU A 15 -1.26 -20.88 17.51
N HIS A 16 -0.03 -20.42 17.31
CA HIS A 16 0.85 -20.01 18.40
C HIS A 16 1.55 -18.69 18.04
N PHE A 17 2.05 -18.00 19.06
CA PHE A 17 2.82 -16.77 18.87
C PHE A 17 4.29 -17.01 19.22
N GLU A 18 5.19 -16.63 18.33
CA GLU A 18 6.63 -16.54 18.54
C GLU A 18 7.02 -15.06 18.54
N ASN A 19 7.26 -14.48 19.72
CA ASN A 19 7.41 -13.03 19.89
C ASN A 19 6.20 -12.27 19.32
N ASP A 20 6.42 -11.37 18.35
CA ASP A 20 5.40 -10.59 17.67
C ASP A 20 4.94 -11.20 16.33
N VAL A 21 5.11 -12.52 16.15
CA VAL A 21 4.69 -13.24 14.94
C VAL A 21 3.65 -14.29 15.30
N ALA A 22 2.49 -14.23 14.64
CA ALA A 22 1.50 -15.29 14.64
C ALA A 22 1.93 -16.39 13.66
N CYS A 23 2.04 -17.62 14.15
CA CYS A 23 2.37 -18.81 13.38
C CYS A 23 1.11 -19.69 13.29
N LEU A 24 0.60 -19.88 12.07
CA LEU A 24 -0.57 -20.72 11.82
C LEU A 24 -0.14 -22.02 11.14
N ARG A 25 -0.54 -23.17 11.69
CA ARG A 25 -0.13 -24.49 11.21
C ARG A 25 -1.33 -25.36 10.82
N PHE A 26 -1.24 -25.96 9.64
CA PHE A 26 -2.19 -26.94 9.13
C PHE A 26 -1.44 -28.10 8.47
N ARG A 27 -1.66 -29.33 8.93
CA ARG A 27 -1.04 -30.56 8.40
C ARG A 27 0.49 -30.45 8.22
N GLY A 28 1.18 -29.86 9.20
CA GLY A 28 2.62 -29.66 9.19
C GLY A 28 3.11 -28.41 8.46
N GLU A 29 2.31 -27.83 7.55
CA GLU A 29 2.64 -26.59 6.85
C GLU A 29 2.35 -25.36 7.73
N MET A 30 3.31 -24.44 7.77
CA MET A 30 3.24 -23.24 8.61
C MET A 30 3.30 -21.98 7.75
N VAL A 31 2.41 -21.03 8.06
CA VAL A 31 2.41 -19.66 7.52
C VAL A 31 2.56 -18.66 8.66
N LYS A 32 3.15 -17.50 8.37
CA LYS A 32 3.49 -16.48 9.37
C LYS A 32 2.92 -15.12 9.01
N VAL A 33 2.55 -14.36 10.02
CA VAL A 33 2.12 -12.96 9.90
C VAL A 33 2.46 -12.21 11.19
N ASN A 34 2.89 -10.95 11.10
CA ASN A 34 3.16 -10.15 12.29
C ASN A 34 1.88 -9.86 13.07
N ARG A 35 2.00 -9.62 14.38
CA ARG A 35 0.89 -9.44 15.31
C ARG A 35 -0.04 -8.31 14.89
N GLY A 36 0.51 -7.19 14.40
CA GLY A 36 -0.27 -6.06 13.91
C GLY A 36 -1.18 -6.42 12.73
N HIS A 37 -0.66 -7.18 11.77
CA HIS A 37 -1.44 -7.65 10.63
C HIS A 37 -2.43 -8.76 11.00
N PHE A 38 -2.09 -9.62 11.96
CA PHE A 38 -3.05 -10.59 12.49
C PHE A 38 -4.28 -9.89 13.11
N SER A 39 -4.05 -8.87 13.95
CA SER A 39 -5.13 -8.04 14.52
C SER A 39 -5.91 -7.28 13.46
N LYS A 40 -5.24 -6.77 12.41
CA LYS A 40 -5.90 -6.15 11.25
C LYS A 40 -6.83 -7.13 10.55
N LEU A 41 -6.38 -8.36 10.31
CA LEU A 41 -7.19 -9.40 9.66
C LEU A 41 -8.41 -9.77 10.51
N GLU A 42 -8.27 -9.84 11.84
CA GLU A 42 -9.40 -10.05 12.75
C GLU A 42 -10.44 -8.92 12.62
N LEU A 43 -9.99 -7.66 12.57
CA LEU A 43 -10.87 -6.51 12.41
C LEU A 43 -11.57 -6.50 11.05
N LEU A 44 -10.83 -6.76 9.96
CA LEU A 44 -11.38 -6.88 8.62
C LEU A 44 -12.42 -8.01 8.54
N TYR A 45 -12.13 -9.14 9.18
CA TYR A 45 -13.05 -10.27 9.26
C TYR A 45 -14.33 -9.90 10.00
N ARG A 46 -14.22 -9.22 11.14
CA ARG A 46 -15.38 -8.73 11.91
C ARG A 46 -16.29 -7.80 11.10
N TYR A 47 -15.71 -6.94 10.26
CA TYR A 47 -16.49 -6.03 9.42
C TYR A 47 -17.12 -6.69 8.20
N SER A 48 -16.54 -7.79 7.71
CA SER A 48 -16.78 -8.26 6.35
C SER A 48 -17.42 -9.64 6.32
N CYS A 49 -17.03 -10.54 7.21
CA CYS A 49 -17.59 -11.89 7.30
C CYS A 49 -18.95 -11.85 8.00
N ILE A 50 -19.93 -12.54 7.40
CA ILE A 50 -21.32 -12.60 7.91
C ILE A 50 -21.77 -14.04 8.19
N ASP A 51 -20.96 -15.03 7.82
CA ASP A 51 -21.30 -16.47 7.88
C ASP A 51 -20.51 -17.22 8.95
N ASP A 52 -19.86 -16.50 9.87
CA ASP A 52 -19.04 -17.03 10.95
C ASP A 52 -19.08 -16.13 12.21
N PRO A 53 -20.26 -15.96 12.84
CA PRO A 53 -20.44 -15.01 13.94
C PRO A 53 -19.61 -15.32 15.19
N ARG A 54 -19.14 -16.56 15.32
CA ARG A 54 -18.34 -17.05 16.47
C ARG A 54 -16.85 -17.21 16.13
N PHE A 55 -16.43 -16.79 14.93
CA PHE A 55 -15.02 -16.88 14.49
C PHE A 55 -14.49 -18.32 14.47
N GLU A 56 -15.36 -19.32 14.28
CA GLU A 56 -15.01 -20.74 14.24
C GLU A 56 -14.18 -21.08 13.00
N LYS A 57 -14.36 -20.32 11.91
CA LYS A 57 -13.69 -20.51 10.61
C LYS A 57 -12.51 -19.54 10.41
N PHE A 58 -12.32 -18.60 11.32
CA PHE A 58 -11.37 -17.49 11.17
C PHE A 58 -9.94 -17.97 10.91
N LEU A 59 -9.40 -18.85 11.77
CA LEU A 59 -8.01 -19.31 11.64
C LEU A 59 -7.77 -20.08 10.33
N SER A 60 -8.72 -20.92 9.92
CA SER A 60 -8.63 -21.65 8.66
C SER A 60 -8.65 -20.71 7.45
N ARG A 61 -9.48 -19.67 7.48
CA ARG A 61 -9.53 -18.64 6.42
C ARG A 61 -8.28 -17.76 6.39
N VAL A 62 -7.73 -17.38 7.55
CA VAL A 62 -6.44 -16.67 7.64
C VAL A 62 -5.31 -17.54 7.08
N TRP A 63 -5.26 -18.83 7.42
CA TRP A 63 -4.27 -19.75 6.87
C TRP A 63 -4.37 -19.85 5.34
N CYS A 64 -5.59 -20.03 4.80
CA CYS A 64 -5.80 -20.05 3.35
C CYS A 64 -5.38 -18.74 2.67
N LEU A 65 -5.72 -17.59 3.25
CA LEU A 65 -5.33 -16.28 2.74
C LEU A 65 -3.80 -16.13 2.69
N LEU A 66 -3.11 -16.41 3.79
CA LEU A 66 -1.65 -16.31 3.85
C LEU A 66 -0.97 -17.28 2.88
N LYS A 67 -1.44 -18.53 2.85
CA LYS A 67 -0.92 -19.55 1.92
C LYS A 67 -1.16 -19.15 0.47
N ARG A 68 -2.32 -18.58 0.14
CA ARG A 68 -2.65 -18.08 -1.21
C ARG A 68 -1.66 -17.01 -1.66
N TYR A 69 -1.43 -15.99 -0.83
CA TYR A 69 -0.48 -14.92 -1.16
C TYR A 69 0.97 -15.38 -1.17
N GLN A 70 1.35 -16.32 -0.29
CA GLN A 70 2.67 -16.96 -0.35
C GLN A 70 2.88 -17.70 -1.68
N VAL A 71 1.88 -18.44 -2.16
CA VAL A 71 1.97 -19.13 -3.46
C VAL A 71 2.01 -18.13 -4.63
N MET A 72 1.26 -17.02 -4.56
CA MET A 72 1.29 -15.98 -5.58
C MET A 72 2.66 -15.31 -5.72
N PHE A 73 3.30 -14.98 -4.60
CA PHE A 73 4.58 -14.28 -4.61
C PHE A 73 5.78 -15.22 -4.81
N GLY A 74 5.65 -16.49 -4.42
CA GLY A 74 6.73 -17.45 -4.45
C GLY A 74 7.29 -17.74 -3.05
N SER A 75 8.10 -18.79 -2.95
CA SER A 75 8.65 -19.29 -1.67
C SER A 75 10.14 -18.97 -1.51
N GLY A 76 10.81 -18.52 -2.56
CA GLY A 76 12.21 -18.13 -2.54
C GLY A 76 12.45 -16.78 -1.88
N ALA A 77 13.65 -16.58 -1.34
CA ALA A 77 14.08 -15.28 -0.84
C ALA A 77 14.05 -14.27 -2.00
N ASN A 78 13.27 -13.20 -1.84
CA ASN A 78 13.02 -12.14 -2.82
C ASN A 78 12.06 -12.49 -3.98
N GLU A 79 11.49 -13.70 -4.05
CA GLU A 79 10.44 -13.99 -5.03
C GLU A 79 9.21 -13.11 -4.75
N GLY A 80 8.67 -12.50 -5.81
CA GLY A 80 7.52 -11.60 -5.74
C GLY A 80 7.78 -10.27 -5.01
N THR A 81 8.99 -10.05 -4.48
CA THR A 81 9.37 -8.76 -3.91
C THR A 81 9.48 -7.72 -5.01
N GLY A 82 8.88 -6.55 -4.80
CA GLY A 82 8.85 -5.47 -5.79
C GLY A 82 7.73 -5.55 -6.84
N LEU A 83 6.85 -6.58 -6.79
CA LEU A 83 5.68 -6.65 -7.68
C LEU A 83 4.68 -5.50 -7.45
N GLN A 84 4.60 -4.99 -6.22
CA GLN A 84 3.80 -3.82 -5.85
C GLN A 84 4.29 -3.26 -4.50
N GLY A 85 4.37 -1.93 -4.39
CA GLY A 85 4.56 -1.22 -3.11
C GLY A 85 3.26 -0.55 -2.70
N ALA A 86 2.92 -0.56 -1.41
CA ALA A 86 1.76 0.21 -0.91
C ALA A 86 2.16 1.68 -0.69
N LEU A 87 1.20 2.61 -0.76
CA LEU A 87 1.51 4.02 -0.47
C LEU A 87 1.79 4.22 1.03
N PRO A 88 2.57 5.26 1.39
CA PRO A 88 2.69 5.69 2.78
C PRO A 88 1.33 6.02 3.39
N VAL A 89 1.19 5.78 4.70
CA VAL A 89 -0.03 6.09 5.47
C VAL A 89 -0.45 7.55 5.28
N THR A 90 0.51 8.47 5.29
CA THR A 90 0.25 9.91 5.15
C THR A 90 -0.30 10.27 3.78
N VAL A 91 0.08 9.53 2.73
CA VAL A 91 -0.44 9.73 1.38
C VAL A 91 -1.90 9.28 1.32
N PHE A 92 -2.25 8.12 1.88
CA PHE A 92 -3.64 7.69 1.98
C PHE A 92 -4.51 8.65 2.80
N GLU A 93 -4.00 9.18 3.91
CA GLU A 93 -4.68 10.19 4.71
C GLU A 93 -4.96 11.47 3.91
N ALA A 94 -4.00 11.94 3.11
CA ALA A 94 -4.17 13.09 2.24
C ALA A 94 -5.17 12.80 1.10
N LEU A 95 -5.09 11.64 0.45
CA LEU A 95 -6.04 11.21 -0.57
C LEU A 95 -7.48 11.18 -0.03
N HIS A 96 -7.67 10.63 1.16
CA HIS A 96 -8.98 10.60 1.82
C HIS A 96 -9.48 12.01 2.13
N ARG A 97 -8.66 12.83 2.80
CA ARG A 97 -9.04 14.17 3.26
C ARG A 97 -9.31 15.13 2.12
N GLN A 98 -8.45 15.14 1.09
CA GLN A 98 -8.48 16.13 0.02
C GLN A 98 -9.36 15.72 -1.17
N PHE A 99 -9.43 14.43 -1.45
CA PHE A 99 -10.09 13.88 -2.65
C PHE A 99 -11.20 12.89 -2.34
N GLY A 100 -11.54 12.69 -1.06
CA GLY A 100 -12.61 11.78 -0.65
C GLY A 100 -12.34 10.31 -0.97
N VAL A 101 -11.09 9.94 -1.28
CA VAL A 101 -10.72 8.57 -1.60
C VAL A 101 -11.09 7.68 -0.42
N SER A 102 -11.79 6.59 -0.69
CA SER A 102 -12.22 5.65 0.35
C SER A 102 -12.12 4.19 -0.07
N PHE A 103 -11.46 3.92 -1.19
CA PHE A 103 -11.41 2.62 -1.81
C PHE A 103 -10.12 2.45 -2.61
N GLU A 104 -9.45 1.30 -2.46
CA GLU A 104 -8.29 0.90 -3.26
C GLU A 104 -8.73 -0.07 -4.38
N CYS A 105 -8.47 0.27 -5.64
CA CYS A 105 -8.78 -0.57 -6.79
C CYS A 105 -7.89 -1.82 -6.87
N PHE A 106 -6.68 -1.78 -6.31
CA PHE A 106 -5.73 -2.88 -6.35
C PHE A 106 -5.05 -3.06 -4.99
N ALA A 107 -5.60 -3.94 -4.17
CA ALA A 107 -5.04 -4.25 -2.86
C ALA A 107 -5.18 -5.74 -2.50
N SER A 108 -4.85 -6.03 -1.25
CA SER A 108 -5.03 -7.30 -0.57
C SER A 108 -5.44 -7.01 0.87
N PRO A 109 -6.03 -7.98 1.60
CA PRO A 109 -6.25 -7.83 3.03
C PRO A 109 -4.95 -7.55 3.82
N LEU A 110 -3.80 -7.94 3.26
CA LEU A 110 -2.48 -7.75 3.86
C LEU A 110 -1.98 -6.30 3.68
N ASN A 111 -2.19 -5.69 2.51
CA ASN A 111 -1.65 -4.37 2.21
C ASN A 111 -2.64 -3.20 2.25
N CYS A 112 -3.95 -3.47 2.28
CA CYS A 112 -4.96 -2.42 2.20
C CYS A 112 -4.87 -1.37 3.32
N TYR A 113 -5.18 -0.13 2.98
CA TYR A 113 -5.39 0.95 3.93
C TYR A 113 -6.86 1.02 4.36
N PHE A 114 -7.79 0.96 3.42
CA PHE A 114 -9.23 0.98 3.69
C PHE A 114 -9.78 -0.42 3.93
N LYS A 115 -10.94 -0.49 4.61
CA LYS A 115 -11.69 -1.74 4.80
C LYS A 115 -12.47 -2.21 3.56
N GLN A 116 -12.51 -1.39 2.51
CA GLN A 116 -13.11 -1.74 1.22
C GLN A 116 -12.09 -1.52 0.10
N PHE A 117 -11.88 -2.56 -0.68
CA PHE A 117 -10.89 -2.60 -1.75
C PHE A 117 -11.24 -3.70 -2.75
N CYS A 118 -10.66 -3.67 -3.93
CA CYS A 118 -10.65 -4.80 -4.87
C CYS A 118 -9.35 -5.59 -4.69
N SER A 119 -9.41 -6.90 -4.91
CA SER A 119 -8.25 -7.81 -4.81
C SER A 119 -8.36 -8.97 -5.79
N ALA A 120 -7.24 -9.68 -5.98
CA ALA A 120 -7.15 -10.77 -6.96
C ALA A 120 -7.98 -12.02 -6.59
N PHE A 121 -8.16 -12.29 -5.29
CA PHE A 121 -8.70 -13.58 -4.82
C PHE A 121 -10.02 -13.40 -4.08
N PRO A 122 -11.14 -13.30 -4.81
CA PRO A 122 -12.44 -13.04 -4.20
C PRO A 122 -12.84 -14.16 -3.22
N ASP A 123 -12.44 -15.41 -3.46
CA ASP A 123 -12.73 -16.58 -2.64
C ASP A 123 -12.07 -16.57 -1.26
N SER A 124 -10.85 -16.05 -1.13
CA SER A 124 -10.17 -15.89 0.16
C SER A 124 -10.42 -14.52 0.79
N ASP A 125 -10.39 -13.45 0.00
CA ASP A 125 -10.28 -12.08 0.48
C ASP A 125 -11.66 -11.46 0.74
N GLY A 126 -12.72 -12.03 0.18
CA GLY A 126 -14.09 -11.56 0.37
C GLY A 126 -14.53 -11.60 1.84
N PHE A 127 -13.96 -12.51 2.63
CA PHE A 127 -14.17 -12.57 4.08
C PHE A 127 -13.47 -11.44 4.85
N PHE A 128 -12.56 -10.71 4.21
CA PHE A 128 -11.71 -9.67 4.81
C PHE A 128 -11.86 -8.31 4.11
N GLY A 129 -12.98 -8.08 3.41
CA GLY A 129 -13.36 -6.76 2.89
C GLY A 129 -13.28 -6.60 1.38
N SER A 130 -12.72 -7.58 0.66
CA SER A 130 -12.60 -7.50 -0.79
C SER A 130 -13.96 -7.44 -1.50
N ARG A 131 -14.03 -6.57 -2.51
CA ARG A 131 -15.11 -6.51 -3.49
C ARG A 131 -14.87 -7.38 -4.73
N GLY A 132 -13.75 -8.09 -4.75
CA GLY A 132 -13.34 -8.99 -5.81
C GLY A 132 -12.41 -8.32 -6.81
N HIS A 133 -12.30 -8.92 -8.00
CA HIS A 133 -11.40 -8.44 -9.04
C HIS A 133 -11.88 -7.09 -9.60
N PHE A 134 -10.95 -6.13 -9.76
CA PHE A 134 -11.30 -4.77 -10.17
C PHE A 134 -12.04 -4.70 -11.51
N LEU A 135 -11.60 -5.45 -12.52
CA LEU A 135 -12.27 -5.48 -13.84
C LEU A 135 -13.68 -6.09 -13.81
N ALA A 136 -14.09 -6.70 -12.70
CA ALA A 136 -15.46 -7.19 -12.49
C ALA A 136 -16.26 -6.29 -11.52
N PHE A 137 -15.68 -5.17 -11.08
CA PHE A 137 -16.30 -4.21 -10.18
C PHE A 137 -16.67 -2.95 -10.96
N SER A 138 -17.97 -2.64 -11.00
CA SER A 138 -18.51 -1.51 -11.78
C SER A 138 -19.16 -0.46 -10.87
N PRO A 139 -18.38 0.39 -10.19
CA PRO A 139 -18.92 1.45 -9.34
C PRO A 139 -19.61 2.52 -10.20
N VAL A 140 -20.80 2.94 -9.76
CA VAL A 140 -21.50 4.08 -10.37
C VAL A 140 -20.98 5.41 -9.81
N SER A 141 -20.53 5.46 -8.56
CA SER A 141 -19.99 6.65 -7.94
C SER A 141 -18.89 6.32 -6.94
N GLY A 142 -18.12 7.34 -6.54
CA GLY A 142 -17.08 7.23 -5.52
C GLY A 142 -15.76 7.85 -5.95
N SER A 143 -14.83 7.89 -5.00
CA SER A 143 -13.46 8.33 -5.23
C SER A 143 -12.51 7.21 -4.83
N PHE A 144 -11.63 6.85 -5.76
CA PHE A 144 -10.87 5.62 -5.77
C PHE A 144 -9.38 5.93 -5.96
N GLU A 145 -8.53 5.21 -5.24
CA GLU A 145 -7.10 5.14 -5.52
C GLU A 145 -6.81 3.87 -6.33
N ALA A 146 -5.88 3.96 -7.27
CA ALA A 146 -5.46 2.82 -8.06
C ALA A 146 -3.94 2.80 -8.25
N ASN A 147 -3.28 1.86 -7.59
CA ASN A 147 -1.87 1.53 -7.76
C ASN A 147 -1.77 0.08 -8.26
N PRO A 148 -1.95 -0.17 -9.58
CA PRO A 148 -1.99 -1.52 -10.13
C PRO A 148 -0.62 -2.21 -10.04
N PRO A 149 -0.57 -3.55 -9.98
CA PRO A 149 0.69 -4.27 -10.15
C PRO A 149 1.24 -4.06 -11.56
N PHE A 150 2.56 -4.19 -11.73
CA PHE A 150 3.24 -3.93 -13.00
C PHE A 150 3.04 -5.06 -14.01
N CYS A 151 1.87 -5.07 -14.64
CA CYS A 151 1.51 -5.93 -15.77
C CYS A 151 0.84 -5.04 -16.81
N GLU A 152 1.47 -4.89 -17.97
CA GLU A 152 1.04 -3.94 -19.00
C GLU A 152 -0.39 -4.23 -19.48
N GLU A 153 -0.72 -5.50 -19.68
CA GLU A 153 -2.05 -5.94 -20.11
C GLU A 153 -3.12 -5.61 -19.07
N LEU A 154 -2.80 -5.77 -17.78
CA LEU A 154 -3.71 -5.41 -16.70
C LEU A 154 -3.89 -3.90 -16.61
N MET A 155 -2.80 -3.13 -16.74
CA MET A 155 -2.86 -1.67 -16.73
C MET A 155 -3.67 -1.14 -17.91
N GLU A 156 -3.52 -1.70 -19.11
CA GLU A 156 -4.32 -1.33 -20.28
C GLU A 156 -5.81 -1.64 -20.08
N ALA A 157 -6.11 -2.86 -19.60
CA ALA A 157 -7.48 -3.27 -19.29
C ALA A 157 -8.11 -2.39 -18.19
N MET A 158 -7.32 -1.99 -17.18
CA MET A 158 -7.73 -1.06 -16.13
C MET A 158 -8.11 0.31 -16.70
N VAL A 159 -7.27 0.88 -17.57
CA VAL A 159 -7.55 2.19 -18.18
C VAL A 159 -8.82 2.13 -19.03
N LYS A 160 -8.99 1.07 -19.83
CA LYS A 160 -10.22 0.86 -20.59
C LYS A 160 -11.46 0.80 -19.68
N HIS A 161 -11.36 0.03 -18.59
CA HIS A 161 -12.45 -0.10 -17.62
C HIS A 161 -12.79 1.23 -16.93
N PHE A 162 -11.78 2.03 -16.54
CA PHE A 162 -12.02 3.37 -16.00
C PHE A 162 -12.77 4.26 -17.00
N GLU A 163 -12.34 4.32 -18.25
CA GLU A 163 -13.00 5.14 -19.27
C GLU A 163 -14.44 4.71 -19.51
N GLU A 164 -14.72 3.41 -19.54
CA GLU A 164 -16.08 2.88 -19.66
C GLU A 164 -16.95 3.31 -18.47
N LEU A 165 -16.47 3.19 -17.23
CA LEU A 165 -17.21 3.60 -16.03
C LEU A 165 -17.45 5.11 -15.99
N LEU A 166 -16.45 5.92 -16.35
CA LEU A 166 -16.54 7.37 -16.37
C LEU A 166 -17.47 7.90 -17.47
N VAL A 167 -17.61 7.18 -18.59
CA VAL A 167 -18.61 7.48 -19.63
C VAL A 167 -20.02 7.09 -19.18
N GLN A 168 -20.17 5.93 -18.54
CA GLN A 168 -21.49 5.36 -18.24
C GLN A 168 -22.19 6.03 -17.05
N SER A 169 -21.45 6.72 -16.17
CA SER A 169 -22.02 7.34 -14.98
C SER A 169 -22.07 8.87 -15.07
N SER A 170 -23.23 9.43 -14.70
CA SER A 170 -23.40 10.86 -14.40
C SER A 170 -23.14 11.21 -12.93
N GLU A 171 -22.99 10.22 -12.05
CA GLU A 171 -22.72 10.44 -10.62
C GLU A 171 -21.25 10.79 -10.39
N PRO A 172 -20.88 11.46 -9.27
CA PRO A 172 -19.49 11.80 -9.01
C PRO A 172 -18.58 10.58 -8.97
N LEU A 173 -17.66 10.48 -9.94
CA LEU A 173 -16.74 9.36 -10.08
C LEU A 173 -15.31 9.86 -10.36
N SER A 174 -14.35 9.38 -9.57
CA SER A 174 -12.95 9.80 -9.61
C SER A 174 -12.00 8.62 -9.39
N PHE A 175 -11.01 8.47 -10.26
CA PHE A 175 -9.88 7.54 -10.11
C PHE A 175 -8.58 8.34 -10.06
N ILE A 176 -7.84 8.18 -8.97
CA ILE A 176 -6.47 8.71 -8.83
C ILE A 176 -5.52 7.54 -9.05
N VAL A 177 -4.94 7.50 -10.24
CA VAL A 177 -4.07 6.41 -10.68
C VAL A 177 -2.62 6.76 -10.35
N ILE A 178 -1.92 5.87 -9.67
CA ILE A 178 -0.57 6.07 -9.15
C ILE A 178 0.31 4.97 -9.73
N VAL A 179 1.20 5.35 -10.66
CA VAL A 179 2.04 4.42 -11.40
C VAL A 179 3.47 4.95 -11.50
N PRO A 180 4.50 4.10 -11.59
CA PRO A 180 5.84 4.53 -11.92
C PRO A 180 5.85 5.29 -13.24
N GLU A 181 6.59 6.39 -13.27
CA GLU A 181 6.79 7.21 -14.47
C GLU A 181 7.88 6.58 -15.36
N TRP A 182 7.63 5.36 -15.82
CA TRP A 182 8.49 4.69 -16.79
C TRP A 182 8.24 5.27 -18.18
N ARG A 183 9.25 5.98 -18.71
CA ARG A 183 9.21 6.64 -20.03
C ARG A 183 10.24 6.09 -21.01
N ASP A 184 11.06 5.12 -20.59
CA ASP A 184 12.08 4.49 -21.43
C ASP A 184 11.97 2.94 -21.37
N PRO A 185 11.06 2.33 -22.18
CA PRO A 185 10.04 2.99 -23.00
C PRO A 185 8.82 3.43 -22.18
N VAL A 186 8.03 4.35 -22.73
CA VAL A 186 6.74 4.74 -22.15
C VAL A 186 5.74 3.60 -22.28
N THR A 187 5.03 3.28 -21.20
CA THR A 187 4.04 2.20 -21.23
C THR A 187 2.77 2.65 -21.99
N PRO A 188 2.12 1.76 -22.75
CA PRO A 188 0.88 2.08 -23.46
C PRO A 188 -0.23 2.60 -22.53
N ALA A 189 -0.31 2.05 -21.31
CA ALA A 189 -1.26 2.47 -20.30
C ALA A 189 -1.03 3.93 -19.85
N LEU A 190 0.22 4.34 -19.63
CA LEU A 190 0.53 5.73 -19.27
C LEU A 190 0.15 6.68 -20.40
N THR A 191 0.56 6.38 -21.64
CA THR A 191 0.19 7.18 -22.81
C THR A 191 -1.32 7.32 -22.98
N ARG A 192 -2.08 6.24 -22.78
CA ARG A 192 -3.55 6.27 -22.88
C ARG A 192 -4.19 7.14 -21.80
N MET A 193 -3.70 7.07 -20.56
CA MET A 193 -4.21 7.93 -19.48
C MET A 193 -3.88 9.41 -19.72
N GLU A 194 -2.68 9.72 -20.21
CA GLU A 194 -2.27 11.08 -20.57
C GLU A 194 -3.15 11.68 -21.69
N ALA A 195 -3.61 10.83 -22.62
CA ALA A 195 -4.50 11.23 -23.71
C ALA A 195 -6.00 11.17 -23.36
N SER A 196 -6.37 10.68 -22.17
CA SER A 196 -7.77 10.47 -21.82
C SER A 196 -8.51 11.79 -21.66
N LYS A 197 -9.71 11.91 -22.24
CA LYS A 197 -10.59 13.09 -22.07
C LYS A 197 -11.02 13.34 -20.62
N PHE A 198 -10.86 12.34 -19.76
CA PHE A 198 -11.19 12.42 -18.34
C PHE A 198 -10.02 12.88 -17.48
N LEU A 199 -8.82 13.03 -18.05
CA LEU A 199 -7.67 13.55 -17.32
C LEU A 199 -7.91 15.00 -16.92
N ARG A 200 -7.90 15.26 -15.61
CA ARG A 200 -8.09 16.60 -15.04
C ARG A 200 -6.79 17.22 -14.53
N HIS A 201 -5.85 16.38 -14.13
CA HIS A 201 -4.51 16.81 -13.71
C HIS A 201 -3.54 15.63 -13.74
N GLN A 202 -2.26 15.94 -13.89
CA GLN A 202 -1.15 15.00 -13.72
C GLN A 202 -0.11 15.64 -12.82
N LEU A 203 0.27 14.92 -11.77
CA LEU A 203 1.32 15.30 -10.82
C LEU A 203 2.46 14.26 -10.93
N SER A 204 3.70 14.71 -10.94
CA SER A 204 4.87 13.82 -10.83
C SER A 204 5.55 14.03 -9.49
N VAL A 205 5.86 12.93 -8.81
CA VAL A 205 6.70 12.91 -7.60
C VAL A 205 8.07 12.37 -8.00
N PRO A 206 9.15 13.18 -7.89
CA PRO A 206 10.46 12.79 -8.40
C PRO A 206 11.01 11.52 -7.78
N ALA A 207 11.83 10.80 -8.56
CA ALA A 207 12.61 9.67 -8.07
C ALA A 207 13.46 10.09 -6.87
N TYR A 208 13.62 9.19 -5.91
CA TYR A 208 14.39 9.39 -4.68
C TYR A 208 13.86 10.45 -3.69
N GLU A 209 12.76 11.14 -4.00
CA GLU A 209 12.13 12.14 -3.13
C GLU A 209 10.91 11.63 -2.37
N HIS A 210 10.57 10.34 -2.55
CA HIS A 210 9.43 9.71 -1.90
C HIS A 210 9.69 8.24 -1.55
N GLU A 211 8.79 7.68 -0.75
CA GLU A 211 8.86 6.31 -0.25
C GLU A 211 7.60 5.52 -0.59
N TYR A 212 7.74 4.20 -0.68
CA TYR A 212 6.66 3.24 -0.65
C TYR A 212 6.76 2.40 0.62
N ARG A 213 5.64 1.80 1.01
CA ARG A 213 5.58 0.73 2.00
C ARG A 213 5.81 -0.62 1.34
N SER A 214 6.57 -1.48 2.00
CA SER A 214 6.86 -2.83 1.52
C SER A 214 5.59 -3.63 1.24
N GLY A 215 5.52 -4.29 0.07
CA GLY A 215 4.46 -5.25 -0.23
C GLY A 215 4.42 -6.42 0.76
N SER A 216 5.56 -6.72 1.40
CA SER A 216 5.71 -7.75 2.44
C SER A 216 5.52 -7.20 3.86
N GLN A 217 4.85 -6.05 4.03
CA GLN A 217 4.64 -5.40 5.34
C GLN A 217 3.98 -6.29 6.42
N HIS A 218 3.34 -7.39 6.01
CA HIS A 218 2.72 -8.37 6.88
C HIS A 218 3.72 -9.33 7.56
N ILE A 219 4.98 -9.36 7.09
CA ILE A 219 6.05 -10.22 7.64
C ILE A 219 7.39 -9.50 7.79
N CYS A 220 7.63 -8.40 7.08
CA CYS A 220 8.92 -7.71 7.12
C CYS A 220 9.18 -7.05 8.47
N LYS A 221 10.46 -6.75 8.73
CA LYS A 221 10.86 -6.00 9.93
C LYS A 221 10.43 -4.54 9.82
N ARG A 222 10.42 -3.84 10.95
CA ARG A 222 10.01 -2.42 11.00
C ARG A 222 10.94 -1.53 10.17
N GLU A 223 12.23 -1.87 10.13
CA GLU A 223 13.26 -1.14 9.41
C GLU A 223 13.16 -1.33 7.88
N GLU A 224 12.47 -2.39 7.44
CA GLU A 224 12.21 -2.73 6.03
C GLU A 224 10.81 -2.27 5.58
N MET A 225 10.04 -1.64 6.47
CA MET A 225 8.65 -1.24 6.21
C MET A 225 8.54 -0.21 5.10
N TYR A 226 9.51 0.69 5.00
CA TYR A 226 9.54 1.76 4.01
C TYR A 226 10.80 1.64 3.16
N TYR A 227 10.67 1.88 1.87
CA TYR A 227 11.80 1.96 0.95
C TYR A 227 11.64 3.16 0.02
N ARG A 228 12.77 3.76 -0.32
CA ARG A 228 12.80 4.91 -1.21
C ARG A 228 12.49 4.47 -2.64
N ALA A 229 11.61 5.20 -3.31
CA ALA A 229 11.31 4.97 -4.71
C ALA A 229 12.50 5.36 -5.59
N VAL A 230 12.96 4.46 -6.45
CA VAL A 230 14.10 4.70 -7.36
C VAL A 230 13.67 5.28 -8.71
N HIS A 231 12.38 5.27 -8.98
CA HIS A 231 11.75 5.88 -10.16
C HIS A 231 10.80 7.00 -9.70
N GLY A 232 10.52 7.94 -10.61
CA GLY A 232 9.43 8.89 -10.40
C GLY A 232 8.09 8.17 -10.35
N THR A 233 7.11 8.78 -9.70
CA THR A 233 5.74 8.28 -9.67
C THR A 233 4.81 9.32 -10.27
N ALA A 234 4.03 8.94 -11.28
CA ALA A 234 2.99 9.75 -11.86
C ALA A 234 1.66 9.50 -11.15
N LEU A 235 0.96 10.58 -10.79
CA LEU A 235 -0.40 10.58 -10.28
C LEU A 235 -1.31 11.21 -11.33
N LEU A 236 -2.25 10.44 -11.86
CA LEU A 236 -3.18 10.87 -12.89
C LEU A 236 -4.61 10.92 -12.32
N PHE A 237 -5.25 12.08 -12.43
CA PHE A 237 -6.60 12.32 -11.91
C PHE A 237 -7.62 12.15 -13.04
N LEU A 238 -8.23 10.98 -13.15
CA LEU A 238 -9.26 10.67 -14.14
C LEU A 238 -10.65 10.84 -13.52
N GLN A 239 -11.41 11.85 -13.95
CA GLN A 239 -12.70 12.21 -13.35
C GLN A 239 -13.74 12.58 -14.40
N ASN A 240 -14.98 12.10 -14.22
CA ASN A 240 -16.13 12.61 -14.97
C ASN A 240 -16.49 14.01 -14.46
N ASP A 241 -17.42 14.71 -15.11
CA ASP A 241 -17.70 16.11 -14.78
C ASP A 241 -18.21 16.28 -13.35
N ALA A 242 -19.08 15.39 -12.87
CA ALA A 242 -19.58 15.40 -11.49
C ALA A 242 -18.47 15.08 -10.47
N GLY A 243 -17.56 14.16 -10.80
CA GLY A 243 -16.40 13.83 -9.98
C GLY A 243 -15.43 14.99 -9.88
N PHE A 244 -15.15 15.66 -11.00
CA PHE A 244 -14.33 16.86 -11.05
C PHE A 244 -14.94 18.01 -10.26
N ALA A 245 -16.25 18.27 -10.41
CA ALA A 245 -16.94 19.31 -9.64
C ALA A 245 -16.81 19.09 -8.11
N LYS A 246 -16.78 17.83 -7.66
CA LYS A 246 -16.70 17.48 -6.23
C LYS A 246 -15.26 17.42 -5.70
N TRP A 247 -14.36 16.79 -6.46
CA TRP A 247 -13.01 16.41 -6.04
C TRP A 247 -11.93 16.97 -6.97
N ALA A 248 -12.16 18.16 -7.54
CA ALA A 248 -11.19 18.83 -8.39
C ALA A 248 -9.78 18.85 -7.76
N PRO A 249 -8.73 18.54 -8.54
CA PRO A 249 -7.32 18.76 -8.19
C PRO A 249 -6.98 20.25 -8.19
N THR A 250 -7.49 20.99 -7.20
CA THR A 250 -7.13 22.40 -7.00
C THR A 250 -5.67 22.51 -6.53
N PRO A 251 -5.00 23.65 -6.77
CA PRO A 251 -3.63 23.87 -6.32
C PRO A 251 -3.41 23.58 -4.83
N GLU A 252 -4.36 23.93 -3.97
CA GLU A 252 -4.28 23.74 -2.52
C GLU A 252 -4.31 22.26 -2.15
N ARG A 253 -5.22 21.49 -2.77
CA ARG A 253 -5.34 20.04 -2.54
C ARG A 253 -4.10 19.28 -3.06
N LEU A 254 -3.57 19.71 -4.20
CA LEU A 254 -2.35 19.14 -4.79
C LEU A 254 -1.12 19.45 -3.92
N ALA A 255 -1.03 20.64 -3.35
CA ALA A 255 0.05 21.01 -2.42
C ALA A 255 0.04 20.14 -1.16
N GLU A 256 -1.15 19.90 -0.58
CA GLU A 256 -1.33 19.01 0.58
C GLU A 256 -0.94 17.56 0.27
N LEU A 257 -1.33 17.04 -0.91
CA LEU A 257 -0.94 15.70 -1.35
C LEU A 257 0.58 15.59 -1.58
N THR A 258 1.18 16.59 -2.23
CA THR A 258 2.63 16.64 -2.47
C THR A 258 3.40 16.69 -1.15
N ALA A 259 2.94 17.48 -0.18
CA ALA A 259 3.55 17.53 1.15
C ALA A 259 3.49 16.17 1.87
N ALA A 260 2.45 15.37 1.64
CA ALA A 260 2.28 14.06 2.25
C ALA A 260 3.28 12.99 1.76
N TYR A 261 3.90 13.19 0.59
CA TYR A 261 4.97 12.32 0.06
C TYR A 261 6.33 12.56 0.70
N ARG A 262 6.53 13.71 1.38
CA ARG A 262 7.81 14.02 2.02
C ARG A 262 8.14 13.00 3.12
N PRO A 263 9.34 12.37 3.09
CA PRO A 263 9.77 11.40 4.09
C PRO A 263 9.72 11.97 5.52
N ILE A 264 9.47 11.12 6.51
CA ILE A 264 9.30 11.54 7.91
C ILE A 264 10.54 12.30 8.44
N SER A 265 11.75 11.88 8.03
CA SER A 265 13.01 12.56 8.41
C SER A 265 13.11 14.01 7.93
N SER A 266 12.41 14.36 6.85
CA SER A 266 12.37 15.72 6.30
C SER A 266 11.33 16.62 6.97
N ARG A 267 10.37 16.04 7.71
CA ARG A 267 9.36 16.83 8.46
C ARG A 267 9.88 17.29 9.82
N THR A 268 10.80 16.53 10.42
CA THR A 268 11.48 16.90 11.67
C THR A 268 12.49 18.03 11.49
N SER A 269 13.00 18.29 10.28
CA SER A 269 13.89 19.44 10.02
C SER A 269 13.15 20.76 9.81
N SER A 270 11.84 20.72 9.53
CA SER A 270 11.00 21.92 9.31
C SER A 270 10.24 22.39 10.55
N LEU A 271 10.26 21.61 11.64
CA LEU A 271 9.78 22.03 12.94
C LEU A 271 10.98 22.52 13.75
N SER A 272 11.33 23.80 13.57
CA SER A 272 12.17 24.52 14.52
C SER A 272 11.56 24.35 15.90
N SER A 273 12.24 23.59 16.76
CA SER A 273 11.86 23.41 18.16
C SER A 273 11.59 24.79 18.80
N PRO A 274 10.47 25.01 19.51
CA PRO A 274 10.41 26.12 20.45
C PRO A 274 11.50 25.84 21.49
N GLY A 275 12.52 26.70 21.52
CA GLY A 275 13.58 26.62 22.52
C GLY A 275 12.97 26.62 23.94
N PRO A 276 13.60 25.93 24.90
CA PRO A 276 13.10 25.91 26.26
C PRO A 276 13.10 27.33 26.83
N ALA A 277 11.95 27.73 27.37
CA ALA A 277 11.78 29.01 28.02
C ALA A 277 12.77 29.18 29.18
N HIS A 278 13.34 30.38 29.28
CA HIS A 278 14.23 30.83 30.33
C HIS A 278 13.64 30.64 31.75
N THR A 279 14.42 30.03 32.63
CA THR A 279 14.36 30.25 34.08
C THR A 279 15.79 30.29 34.62
N VAL A 280 16.11 31.30 35.43
CA VAL A 280 17.42 31.62 36.02
C VAL A 280 17.18 31.87 37.53
N PRO A 281 18.15 31.72 38.45
CA PRO A 281 18.92 30.53 38.84
C PRO A 281 18.86 30.25 40.36
N GLY A 282 19.33 29.09 40.81
CA GLY A 282 19.45 28.75 42.24
C GLY A 282 20.42 27.61 42.54
N ASP A 283 21.71 27.95 42.57
CA ASP A 283 22.79 27.49 43.46
C ASP A 283 22.80 26.05 44.05
N LYS A 284 23.70 25.18 43.57
CA LYS A 284 24.91 24.69 44.30
C LYS A 284 25.51 23.39 43.74
N ASP A 285 26.80 23.50 43.42
CA ASP A 285 27.93 22.58 43.64
C ASP A 285 27.76 21.06 43.43
N SER A 286 28.51 20.51 42.47
CA SER A 286 29.62 19.54 42.71
C SER A 286 30.11 18.88 41.40
N VAL A 287 31.38 19.08 41.09
CA VAL A 287 32.24 18.37 40.10
C VAL A 287 33.14 17.44 40.97
N PRO A 288 33.69 16.26 40.54
CA PRO A 288 34.34 16.09 39.25
C PRO A 288 34.43 14.68 38.62
N LYS A 289 34.88 14.67 37.35
CA LYS A 289 36.01 13.91 36.73
C LYS A 289 35.74 13.18 35.41
N ALA A 290 36.49 13.68 34.44
CA ALA A 290 36.95 13.17 33.16
C ALA A 290 37.17 11.65 33.01
N SER A 291 36.89 11.16 31.80
CA SER A 291 37.83 10.32 31.06
C SER A 291 37.66 10.52 29.55
N GLU A 292 38.76 10.91 28.89
CA GLU A 292 38.94 10.87 27.44
C GLU A 292 39.13 9.41 26.97
N LYS A 293 38.68 9.09 25.75
CA LYS A 293 39.50 8.40 24.73
C LYS A 293 38.80 8.32 23.37
N THR A 294 39.35 9.12 22.45
CA THR A 294 39.86 8.75 21.11
C THR A 294 38.90 8.30 20.00
N GLN A 295 38.90 9.14 18.95
CA GLN A 295 38.46 8.86 17.59
C GLN A 295 39.21 7.69 16.95
N GLY A 296 38.48 6.83 16.24
CA GLY A 296 39.03 5.87 15.28
C GLY A 296 38.12 5.80 14.07
N THR A 297 38.54 6.46 13.00
CA THR A 297 37.95 6.39 11.66
C THR A 297 38.16 4.99 11.06
N ALA A 298 37.09 4.37 10.58
CA ALA A 298 37.18 3.24 9.66
C ALA A 298 36.04 3.33 8.64
N GLU A 299 36.36 3.90 7.47
CA GLU A 299 35.59 3.73 6.26
C GLU A 299 35.52 2.23 5.91
N CYS A 300 34.32 1.67 5.87
CA CYS A 300 34.10 0.36 5.26
C CYS A 300 33.32 0.57 3.96
N LYS A 301 34.06 0.71 2.86
CA LYS A 301 33.53 0.63 1.50
C LYS A 301 33.17 -0.84 1.21
N TYR A 302 31.90 -1.20 1.34
CA TYR A 302 31.34 -2.34 0.63
C TYR A 302 30.20 -1.86 -0.28
N SER A 303 30.57 -1.64 -1.54
CA SER A 303 29.66 -1.45 -2.65
C SER A 303 28.93 -2.77 -2.92
N LEU A 304 27.75 -2.96 -2.34
CA LEU A 304 26.78 -3.97 -2.77
C LEU A 304 25.77 -3.29 -3.69
N ARG A 305 25.98 -3.43 -5.00
CA ARG A 305 24.97 -3.13 -6.03
C ARG A 305 23.84 -4.16 -5.87
N PRO A 306 22.57 -3.77 -5.66
CA PRO A 306 21.45 -4.66 -5.91
C PRO A 306 21.23 -4.71 -7.42
N VAL A 307 21.36 -5.90 -8.01
CA VAL A 307 20.90 -6.18 -9.37
C VAL A 307 19.38 -6.21 -9.31
N CYS A 308 18.75 -5.05 -9.51
CA CYS A 308 17.32 -4.94 -9.76
C CYS A 308 17.17 -4.46 -11.20
N GLY A 309 16.75 -5.37 -12.08
CA GLY A 309 16.57 -5.09 -13.50
C GLY A 309 17.17 -6.18 -14.38
N GLN A 310 16.51 -7.34 -14.43
CA GLN A 310 16.46 -8.27 -15.57
C GLN A 310 15.63 -9.50 -15.19
N ALA A 311 14.32 -9.33 -15.12
CA ALA A 311 13.37 -10.46 -15.12
C ALA A 311 12.07 -10.05 -15.84
N ALA A 312 12.20 -9.41 -17.00
CA ALA A 312 11.10 -9.13 -17.92
C ALA A 312 11.63 -9.06 -19.36
N ALA A 313 12.41 -10.05 -19.78
CA ALA A 313 12.81 -10.24 -21.18
C ALA A 313 13.40 -11.64 -21.38
N SER A 314 12.59 -12.69 -21.23
CA SER A 314 12.83 -13.99 -21.86
C SER A 314 11.61 -14.89 -21.68
N LEU A 315 10.62 -14.70 -22.55
CA LEU A 315 9.68 -15.71 -23.02
C LEU A 315 9.25 -15.25 -24.41
N LYS A 316 10.03 -15.67 -25.41
CA LYS A 316 9.55 -15.86 -26.78
C LYS A 316 9.24 -17.33 -26.95
#